data_AF-A0A975KJB7-F1
#
_entry.id   AF-A0A975KJB7-F1
#
_cell.length_a   1.000
_cell.length_b   1.000
_cell.length_c   1.000
_cell.angle_alpha   90.00
_cell.angle_beta   90.00
_cell.angle_gamma   90.00
#
_symmetry.space_group_name_H-M   'P 1'
#
loop_
_entity.id
_entity.type
_entity.pdbx_description
1 polymer ?
#
loop_
_entity_poly.entity_id
_entity_poly.type
_entity_poly.pdbx_seq_one_letter_code
_entity_poly.pdbx_strand_id
1 'polypeptide(L)'
;MANLLNIKYILSIMRELSIQIKVRPVNKMRQDIYHFTADEFTFSPISESSAAGRCFNCNKDITIDLPPENVITDFLPGRFAIVEFTDTRHRNIQIGDNKLPAIVAISPNLNSATLKIECKMLKSPFL
;
A
#
# COMPACT_ATOMS: atom_id res chain seq x y z
N MET A 1 -24.74 19.16 -13.00
CA MET A 1 -23.33 19.63 -13.02
C MET A 1 -22.53 19.16 -11.79
N ALA A 2 -23.05 19.27 -10.55
CA ALA A 2 -22.34 18.82 -9.33
C ALA A 2 -22.05 17.31 -9.27
N ASN A 3 -22.96 16.46 -9.76
CA ASN A 3 -22.81 15.00 -9.67
C ASN A 3 -21.74 14.42 -10.60
N LEU A 4 -21.52 15.04 -11.77
CA LEU A 4 -20.52 14.57 -12.75
C LEU A 4 -19.09 14.92 -12.32
N LEU A 5 -18.91 16.09 -11.69
CA LEU A 5 -17.64 16.50 -11.08
C LEU A 5 -17.28 15.58 -9.91
N ASN A 6 -18.25 15.20 -9.09
CA ASN A 6 -18.04 14.29 -7.97
C ASN A 6 -17.68 12.88 -8.46
N ILE A 7 -18.37 12.37 -9.49
CA ILE A 7 -18.02 11.08 -10.13
C ILE A 7 -16.63 11.13 -10.77
N LYS A 8 -16.27 12.21 -11.47
CA LYS A 8 -14.90 12.39 -12.00
C LYS A 8 -13.84 12.47 -10.89
N TYR A 9 -14.16 13.09 -9.75
CA TYR A 9 -13.27 13.14 -8.59
C TYR A 9 -13.09 11.75 -7.98
N ILE A 10 -14.18 10.99 -7.82
CA ILE A 10 -14.15 9.60 -7.31
C ILE A 10 -13.36 8.69 -8.26
N LEU A 11 -13.57 8.81 -9.58
CA LEU A 11 -12.77 8.13 -10.61
C LEU A 11 -11.29 8.58 -10.62
N SER A 12 -10.98 9.77 -10.10
CA SER A 12 -9.59 10.23 -9.91
C SER A 12 -8.96 9.69 -8.63
N ILE A 13 -9.76 9.23 -7.66
CA ILE A 13 -9.31 8.73 -6.34
C ILE A 13 -9.14 7.21 -6.36
N MET A 14 -9.94 6.48 -7.14
CA MET A 14 -9.88 5.02 -7.21
C MET A 14 -9.11 4.58 -8.45
N ARG A 15 -8.02 3.82 -8.24
CA ARG A 15 -7.20 3.27 -9.33
C ARG A 15 -7.16 1.75 -9.29
N GLU A 16 -7.24 1.16 -10.47
CA GLU A 16 -6.93 -0.25 -10.73
C GLU A 16 -5.41 -0.40 -10.88
N LEU A 17 -4.87 -1.42 -10.22
CA LEU A 17 -3.43 -1.55 -9.98
C LEU A 17 -2.88 -2.83 -10.57
N SER A 18 -1.59 -2.79 -10.89
CA SER A 18 -0.80 -3.97 -11.14
C SER A 18 -0.89 -4.87 -9.91
N ILE A 19 -1.10 -6.15 -10.16
CA ILE A 19 -1.04 -7.18 -9.13
C ILE A 19 0.37 -7.35 -8.53
N GLN A 20 1.39 -6.70 -9.10
CA GLN A 20 2.76 -6.75 -8.57
C GLN A 20 2.99 -5.63 -7.56
N ILE A 21 3.37 -6.03 -6.35
CA ILE A 21 3.66 -5.13 -5.23
C ILE A 21 5.11 -5.30 -4.81
N LYS A 22 5.84 -4.19 -4.73
CA LYS A 22 7.21 -4.14 -4.21
C LYS A 22 7.18 -3.57 -2.80
N VAL A 23 7.87 -4.24 -1.90
CA VAL A 23 8.04 -3.78 -0.52
C VAL A 23 9.54 -3.67 -0.24
N ARG A 24 9.99 -2.45 0.03
CA ARG A 24 11.38 -2.15 0.38
C ARG A 24 11.45 -1.83 1.86
N PRO A 25 11.98 -2.73 2.70
CA PRO A 25 12.19 -2.45 4.12
C PRO A 25 13.10 -1.24 4.32
N VAL A 26 12.81 -0.44 5.34
CA VAL A 26 13.69 0.68 5.75
C VAL A 26 14.91 0.15 6.50
N ASN A 27 14.72 -0.90 7.29
CA ASN A 27 15.80 -1.56 8.03
C ASN A 27 16.26 -2.81 7.27
N LYS A 28 17.53 -3.18 7.45
CA LYS A 28 18.09 -4.38 6.80
C LYS A 28 17.27 -5.63 7.15
N MET A 29 16.83 -6.33 6.12
CA MET A 29 16.16 -7.62 6.20
C MET A 29 16.92 -8.63 5.30
N ARG A 30 16.34 -9.82 5.09
CA ARG A 30 16.98 -10.85 4.24
C ARG A 30 17.07 -10.43 2.78
N GLN A 31 16.12 -9.63 2.32
CA GLN A 31 16.09 -9.08 0.96
C GLN A 31 15.97 -7.55 1.05
N ASP A 32 16.58 -6.86 0.10
CA ASP A 32 16.44 -5.40 -0.02
C ASP A 32 15.07 -5.01 -0.57
N ILE A 33 14.49 -5.86 -1.42
CA ILE A 33 13.17 -5.68 -2.01
C ILE A 33 12.45 -7.02 -2.05
N TYR A 34 11.27 -7.08 -1.45
CA TYR A 34 10.35 -8.20 -1.52
C TYR A 34 9.30 -7.92 -2.61
N HIS A 35 9.01 -8.92 -3.43
CA HIS A 35 7.99 -8.85 -4.48
C HIS A 35 6.83 -9.76 -4.10
N PHE A 36 5.61 -9.23 -4.16
CA PHE A 36 4.38 -9.97 -3.92
C PHE A 36 3.46 -9.86 -5.12
N THR A 37 2.77 -10.96 -5.42
CA THR A 37 1.65 -10.98 -6.38
C THR A 37 0.36 -10.93 -5.59
N ALA A 38 -0.55 -10.04 -5.97
CA ALA A 38 -1.84 -9.80 -5.35
C ALA A 38 -3.00 -10.29 -6.22
N ASP A 39 -4.15 -10.48 -5.61
CA ASP A 39 -5.43 -10.45 -6.34
C ASP A 39 -5.70 -9.04 -6.85
N GLU A 40 -6.69 -8.89 -7.75
CA GLU A 40 -7.14 -7.56 -8.17
C GLU A 40 -7.60 -6.73 -6.96
N PHE A 41 -7.11 -5.49 -6.87
CA PHE A 41 -7.47 -4.59 -5.78
C PHE A 41 -7.56 -3.14 -6.25
N THR A 42 -8.36 -2.36 -5.53
CA THR A 42 -8.44 -0.91 -5.69
C THR A 42 -7.71 -0.21 -4.56
N PHE A 43 -7.13 0.94 -4.83
CA PHE A 43 -6.51 1.78 -3.80
C PHE A 43 -7.10 3.19 -3.84
N SER A 44 -7.58 3.64 -2.68
CA SER A 44 -8.30 4.92 -2.51
C SER A 44 -7.87 5.58 -1.20
N PRO A 45 -6.77 6.36 -1.19
CA PRO A 45 -6.35 7.18 -0.05
C PRO A 45 -7.47 8.13 0.39
N ILE A 46 -7.67 8.22 1.70
CA ILE A 46 -8.71 9.08 2.29
C ILE A 46 -8.05 10.33 2.88
N SER A 47 -8.46 11.51 2.42
CA SER A 47 -8.03 12.76 3.05
C SER A 47 -8.65 12.88 4.44
N GLU A 48 -7.82 13.08 5.45
CA GLU A 48 -8.22 13.25 6.84
C GLU A 48 -7.66 14.57 7.40
N SER A 49 -8.36 15.16 8.36
CA SER A 49 -7.82 16.25 9.18
C SER A 49 -7.48 15.71 10.56
N SER A 50 -6.24 15.92 10.99
CA SER A 50 -5.74 15.53 12.31
C SER A 50 -5.30 16.78 13.10
N ALA A 51 -5.00 16.63 14.38
CA ALA A 51 -4.44 17.70 15.21
C ALA A 51 -3.11 18.27 14.65
N ALA A 52 -2.39 17.49 13.84
CA ALA A 52 -1.15 17.89 13.18
C ALA A 52 -1.36 18.45 11.75
N GLY A 53 -2.62 18.66 11.34
CA GLY A 53 -2.98 19.14 10.01
C GLY A 53 -3.57 18.05 9.10
N ARG A 54 -3.65 18.36 7.80
CA ARG A 54 -4.21 17.47 6.78
C ARG A 54 -3.24 16.33 6.45
N CYS A 55 -3.76 15.12 6.35
CA CYS A 55 -3.01 13.95 5.91
C CYS A 55 -3.88 13.05 5.02
N PHE A 56 -3.24 12.06 4.40
CA PHE A 56 -3.89 11.04 3.60
C PHE A 56 -3.71 9.70 4.31
N ASN A 57 -4.82 9.11 4.74
CA ASN A 57 -4.84 7.73 5.23
C ASN A 57 -4.73 6.78 4.03
N CYS A 58 -3.64 6.03 4.02
CA CYS A 58 -3.26 5.11 2.95
C CYS A 58 -3.31 3.66 3.44
N ASN A 59 -4.02 3.39 4.54
CA ASN A 59 -4.18 2.03 5.06
C ASN A 59 -4.86 1.15 4.01
N LYS A 60 -4.34 -0.06 3.84
CA LYS A 60 -4.91 -1.03 2.92
C LYS A 60 -4.54 -2.45 3.32
N ASP A 61 -5.53 -3.32 3.29
CA ASP A 61 -5.33 -4.77 3.33
C ASP A 61 -5.45 -5.29 1.90
N ILE A 62 -4.48 -6.09 1.48
CA ILE A 62 -4.41 -6.66 0.13
C ILE A 62 -4.20 -8.16 0.24
N THR A 63 -5.02 -8.94 -0.45
CA THR A 63 -4.80 -10.39 -0.58
C THR A 63 -3.65 -10.64 -1.55
N ILE A 64 -2.67 -11.42 -1.11
CA ILE A 64 -1.50 -11.83 -1.90
C ILE A 64 -1.38 -13.35 -1.95
N ASP A 65 -0.66 -13.85 -2.95
CA ASP A 65 -0.20 -15.23 -3.00
C ASP A 65 0.54 -15.58 -1.70
N LEU A 66 0.36 -16.81 -1.20
CA LEU A 66 0.98 -17.27 0.03
C LEU A 66 2.52 -17.20 -0.10
N PRO A 67 3.21 -16.31 0.65
CA PRO A 67 4.66 -16.22 0.56
C PRO A 67 5.33 -17.40 1.28
N PRO A 68 6.64 -17.63 1.05
CA PRO A 68 7.42 -18.57 1.84
C PRO A 68 7.36 -18.26 3.35
N GLU A 69 7.36 -19.30 4.20
CA GLU A 69 7.22 -19.19 5.66
C GLU A 69 8.24 -18.25 6.31
N ASN A 70 9.47 -18.24 5.80
CA ASN A 70 10.52 -17.37 6.28
C ASN A 70 10.19 -15.89 6.03
N VAL A 71 9.57 -15.57 4.89
CA VAL A 71 9.09 -14.21 4.55
C VAL A 71 7.91 -13.84 5.43
N ILE A 72 6.96 -14.75 5.66
CA ILE A 72 5.84 -14.51 6.60
C ILE A 72 6.40 -14.15 7.98
N THR A 73 7.30 -14.98 8.50
CA THR A 73 7.95 -14.75 9.81
C THR A 73 8.67 -13.40 9.88
N ASP A 74 9.33 -13.01 8.79
CA ASP A 74 10.02 -11.73 8.70
C ASP A 74 9.06 -10.54 8.88
N PHE A 75 7.83 -10.63 8.33
CA PHE A 75 6.83 -9.56 8.35
C PHE A 75 5.79 -9.66 9.48
N LEU A 76 5.73 -10.77 10.22
CA LEU A 76 4.81 -10.96 11.37
C LEU A 76 4.75 -9.78 12.36
N PRO A 77 5.87 -9.20 12.83
CA PRO A 77 5.81 -8.12 13.84
C PRO A 77 5.44 -6.74 13.26
N GLY A 78 5.22 -6.64 11.95
CA GLY A 78 5.15 -5.37 11.25
C GLY A 78 6.54 -4.78 11.01
N ARG A 79 6.79 -4.33 9.79
CA ARG A 79 8.08 -3.76 9.36
C ARG A 79 7.89 -2.40 8.73
N PHE A 80 8.75 -1.47 9.12
CA PHE A 80 8.85 -0.20 8.42
C PHE A 80 9.35 -0.43 7.00
N ALA A 81 8.55 -0.02 6.03
CA ALA A 81 8.85 -0.22 4.62
C ALA A 81 8.25 0.89 3.75
N ILE A 82 8.76 0.97 2.54
CA ILE A 82 8.18 1.74 1.45
C ILE A 82 7.53 0.74 0.51
N VAL A 83 6.23 0.92 0.24
CA VAL A 83 5.46 0.04 -0.65
C VAL A 83 5.28 0.73 -1.99
N GLU A 84 5.48 -0.01 -3.07
CA GLU A 84 5.29 0.49 -4.43
C GLU A 84 4.43 -0.49 -5.22
N PHE A 85 3.49 0.03 -5.96
CA PHE A 85 2.76 -0.70 -6.99
C PHE A 85 2.47 0.25 -8.15
N THR A 86 2.28 -0.32 -9.33
CA THR A 86 2.09 0.45 -10.56
C THR A 86 0.61 0.43 -10.92
N ASP A 87 0.02 1.52 -11.39
CA ASP A 87 -1.35 1.47 -11.93
C ASP A 87 -1.39 0.94 -13.38
N THR A 88 -2.58 0.67 -13.90
CA THR A 88 -2.77 0.23 -15.31
C THR A 88 -2.30 1.23 -16.35
N ARG A 89 -1.94 2.46 -15.94
CA ARG A 89 -1.37 3.53 -16.77
C ARG A 89 0.13 3.69 -16.56
N HIS A 90 0.78 2.69 -15.97
CA HIS A 90 2.21 2.66 -15.65
C HIS A 90 2.68 3.75 -14.67
N ARG A 91 1.78 4.35 -13.89
CA ARG A 91 2.16 5.32 -12.85
C ARG A 91 2.51 4.57 -11.58
N ASN A 92 3.71 4.81 -11.05
CA ASN A 92 4.10 4.27 -9.76
C ASN A 92 3.38 5.02 -8.64
N ILE A 93 2.79 4.26 -7.73
CA ILE A 93 2.18 4.74 -6.50
C ILE A 93 3.07 4.25 -5.38
N GLN A 94 3.58 5.20 -4.60
CA GLN A 94 4.43 4.92 -3.45
C GLN A 94 3.67 5.22 -2.17
N ILE A 95 3.67 4.28 -1.24
CA ILE A 95 3.13 4.44 0.11
C ILE A 95 4.29 4.48 1.10
N GLY A 96 4.33 5.57 1.87
CA GLY A 96 5.39 5.88 2.81
C GLY A 96 6.66 6.41 2.13
N ASP A 97 7.57 6.91 2.95
CA ASP A 97 8.92 7.32 2.55
C ASP A 97 9.91 7.12 3.71
N ASN A 98 11.17 7.52 3.55
CA ASN A 98 12.19 7.36 4.60
C ASN A 98 11.92 8.18 5.88
N LYS A 99 11.06 9.22 5.81
CA LYS A 99 10.68 10.05 6.96
C LYS A 99 9.42 9.54 7.63
N LEU A 100 8.46 9.07 6.85
CA LEU A 100 7.17 8.51 7.28
C LEU A 100 6.95 7.17 6.59
N PRO A 101 7.63 6.09 7.01
CA PRO A 101 7.48 4.79 6.40
C PRO A 101 6.12 4.17 6.71
N ALA A 102 5.65 3.30 5.84
CA ALA A 102 4.50 2.45 6.14
C ALA A 102 4.91 1.35 7.12
N ILE A 103 3.96 0.86 7.90
CA ILE A 103 4.11 -0.41 8.63
C ILE A 103 3.46 -1.48 7.77
N VAL A 104 4.25 -2.50 7.41
CA VAL A 104 3.82 -3.61 6.57
C VAL A 104 3.87 -4.90 7.37
N ALA A 105 2.76 -5.62 7.44
CA ALA A 105 2.68 -6.93 8.08
C ALA A 105 2.07 -7.95 7.12
N ILE A 106 2.42 -9.22 7.31
CA ILE A 106 1.85 -10.34 6.55
C ILE A 106 1.19 -11.30 7.53
N SER A 107 -0.10 -11.56 7.34
CA SER A 107 -0.82 -12.60 8.09
C SER A 107 -1.22 -13.73 7.13
N PRO A 108 -0.80 -14.97 7.36
CA PRO A 108 -1.17 -16.09 6.49
C PRO A 108 -2.65 -16.44 6.62
N ASN A 109 -3.24 -16.84 5.50
CA ASN A 109 -4.56 -17.47 5.39
C ASN A 109 -4.37 -18.94 4.96
N LEU A 110 -5.46 -19.64 4.58
CA LEU A 110 -5.39 -21.06 4.21
C LEU A 110 -4.53 -21.34 2.96
N ASN A 111 -4.68 -20.52 1.93
CA ASN A 111 -3.99 -20.67 0.63
C ASN A 111 -3.45 -19.34 0.06
N SER A 112 -3.50 -18.27 0.86
CA SER A 112 -3.08 -16.91 0.51
C SER A 112 -2.51 -16.24 1.76
N ALA A 113 -2.12 -14.97 1.66
CA ALA A 113 -1.85 -14.15 2.83
C ALA A 113 -2.47 -12.76 2.67
N THR A 114 -2.66 -12.06 3.78
CA THR A 114 -3.04 -10.66 3.78
C THR A 114 -1.79 -9.82 3.99
N LEU A 115 -1.45 -8.99 3.00
CA LEU A 115 -0.48 -7.91 3.12
C LEU A 115 -1.20 -6.69 3.72
N LYS A 116 -0.99 -6.46 5.01
CA LYS A 116 -1.51 -5.31 5.73
C LYS A 116 -0.56 -4.13 5.61
N ILE A 117 -1.05 -3.02 5.09
CA ILE A 117 -0.32 -1.76 4.94
C ILE A 117 -0.99 -0.72 5.84
N GLU A 118 -0.23 -0.16 6.79
CA GLU A 118 -0.66 0.95 7.63
C GLU A 118 0.23 2.16 7.37
N CYS A 119 -0.34 3.25 6.89
CA CYS A 119 0.41 4.47 6.60
C CYS A 119 -0.49 5.71 6.55
N LYS A 120 0.00 6.82 7.10
CA LYS A 120 -0.53 8.16 6.85
C LYS A 120 0.54 9.02 6.19
N MET A 121 0.17 9.70 5.10
CA MET A 121 1.08 10.52 4.32
C MET A 121 0.69 12.00 4.37
N LEU A 122 1.68 12.90 4.31
CA LEU A 122 1.44 14.35 4.25
C LEU A 122 1.07 14.84 2.86
N LYS A 123 1.39 14.05 1.82
CA LYS A 123 1.08 14.31 0.42
C LYS A 123 0.26 13.14 -0.13
N SER A 124 -0.55 13.41 -1.14
CA SER A 124 -1.28 12.36 -1.84
C SER A 124 -0.28 11.39 -2.50
N PRO A 125 -0.48 10.07 -2.39
CA PRO A 125 0.38 9.08 -3.06
C PRO A 125 0.15 9.01 -4.59
N PHE A 126 -0.77 9.82 -5.13
CA PHE A 126 -1.08 9.91 -6.55
C PHE A 126 -0.40 11.08 -7.29
N LEU A 127 0.36 11.90 -6.57
CA LEU A 127 1.08 13.07 -7.08
C LEU A 127 2.48 12.72 -7.57
#